data_AF-A0A257GI23-F1
#
_entry.id   AF-A0A257GI23-F1
#
_cell.length_a   1.000
_cell.length_b   1.000
_cell.length_c   1.000
_cell.angle_alpha   90.00
_cell.angle_beta   90.00
_cell.angle_gamma   90.00
#
_symmetry.space_group_name_H-M   'P 1'
#
loop_
_entity.id
_entity.type
_entity.pdbx_description
1 polymer ?
#
loop_
_entity_poly.entity_id
_entity_poly.type
_entity_poly.pdbx_seq_one_letter_code
_entity_poly.pdbx_strand_id
1 'polypeptide(L)'
;MRSWAIVIGMDSYPGLSGQNPLYGAVADACDFAAWALDPSGGAVDPADLYFWTRPWPLPQHGHLGTYLAGALPHWFNRDEPLTGRAPPDQMRGPKAEEIVLTAEAIGNILRDAAFEPGAEPGRILVFLAGHGLRASVFGENKLQTCFIAEDFRPAASNMAQGLVPCDSFRRSLRNRRFEEVLLFLDCCRSDPQTFALKAMPLCDLTDDREDLGWSIGHASQESAKAYETAGPTIRGAFTKTMMDGLRGWRDPVTTSLNVEQLDSFVRGNIASATNSGQSPYFDFLPKNAPLIVVSGGPTIQLAVKPGPLVHLNKLVGGETLELLLNGTTPSVWHGGPYTAGERAVQLPPLPDGIYSLRVVGAPNRETLFRHPTKAEIDAP
;
A
#
# COMPACT_ATOMS: atom_id res chain seq x y z
N MET A 1 3.67 21.41 0.84
CA MET A 1 3.21 20.45 1.86
C MET A 1 4.41 19.61 2.20
N ARG A 2 4.83 19.65 3.45
CA ARG A 2 5.98 18.87 3.94
C ARG A 2 5.54 17.43 4.23
N SER A 3 6.41 16.48 3.93
CA SER A 3 6.13 15.04 4.07
C SER A 3 7.06 14.41 5.09
N TRP A 4 6.49 13.61 5.99
CA TRP A 4 7.20 12.74 6.92
C TRP A 4 6.96 11.28 6.58
N ALA A 5 7.85 10.40 7.00
CA ALA A 5 7.63 8.97 6.88
C ALA A 5 8.07 8.18 8.12
N ILE A 6 7.26 7.20 8.52
CA ILE A 6 7.59 6.15 9.49
C ILE A 6 7.60 4.83 8.71
N VAL A 7 8.75 4.17 8.63
CA VAL A 7 8.94 2.97 7.79
C VAL A 7 9.56 1.85 8.62
N ILE A 8 8.81 0.76 8.77
CA ILE A 8 9.17 -0.36 9.64
C ILE A 8 9.03 -1.68 8.90
N GLY A 9 10.05 -2.53 9.01
CA GLY A 9 10.07 -3.87 8.44
C GLY A 9 10.62 -4.87 9.43
N MET A 10 9.86 -5.90 9.79
CA MET A 10 10.26 -6.88 10.80
C MET A 10 10.16 -8.32 10.27
N ASP A 11 11.32 -8.88 9.94
CA ASP A 11 11.52 -10.28 9.59
C ASP A 11 11.72 -11.17 10.83
N SER A 12 12.37 -10.64 11.86
CA SER A 12 12.68 -11.38 13.08
C SER A 12 11.94 -10.84 14.28
N TYR A 13 11.59 -11.71 15.21
CA TYR A 13 10.91 -11.38 16.46
C TYR A 13 11.56 -12.13 17.62
N PRO A 14 11.50 -11.61 18.85
CA PRO A 14 11.99 -12.36 20.01
C PRO A 14 11.24 -13.68 20.15
N GLY A 15 11.91 -14.74 20.63
CA GLY A 15 11.28 -16.06 20.77
C GLY A 15 10.01 -16.05 21.64
N LEU A 16 9.94 -15.15 22.62
CA LEU A 16 8.75 -14.97 23.47
C LEU A 16 7.52 -14.42 22.73
N SER A 17 7.67 -13.89 21.51
CA SER A 17 6.56 -13.40 20.68
C SER A 17 5.70 -14.53 20.09
N GLY A 18 6.24 -15.74 20.02
CA GLY A 18 5.61 -16.89 19.35
C GLY A 18 5.46 -16.73 17.84
N GLN A 19 6.09 -15.72 17.23
CA GLN A 19 6.02 -15.48 15.80
C GLN A 19 7.15 -16.20 15.05
N ASN A 20 6.82 -16.74 13.88
CA ASN A 20 7.82 -17.30 12.97
C ASN A 20 8.59 -16.18 12.26
N PRO A 21 9.84 -16.40 11.86
CA PRO A 21 10.54 -15.46 10.98
C PRO A 21 9.79 -15.24 9.66
N LEU A 22 9.85 -14.01 9.15
CA LEU A 22 9.50 -13.61 7.79
C LEU A 22 10.79 -13.33 7.01
N TYR A 23 10.68 -13.08 5.70
CA TYR A 23 11.85 -12.89 4.84
C TYR A 23 11.73 -11.69 3.87
N GLY A 24 10.54 -11.13 3.72
CA GLY A 24 10.28 -10.00 2.82
C GLY A 24 10.14 -8.64 3.50
N ALA A 25 9.85 -8.58 4.80
CA ALA A 25 9.45 -7.35 5.45
C ALA A 25 10.57 -6.31 5.53
N VAL A 26 11.82 -6.73 5.73
CA VAL A 26 12.97 -5.81 5.68
C VAL A 26 13.20 -5.29 4.26
N ALA A 27 13.11 -6.16 3.25
CA ALA A 27 13.26 -5.77 1.85
C ALA A 27 12.15 -4.81 1.40
N ASP A 28 10.93 -5.05 1.88
CA ASP A 28 9.77 -4.19 1.65
C ASP A 28 9.95 -2.80 2.26
N ALA A 29 10.38 -2.73 3.52
CA ALA A 29 10.66 -1.46 4.19
C ALA A 29 11.79 -0.70 3.49
N CYS A 30 12.86 -1.38 3.05
CA CYS A 30 13.93 -0.74 2.29
C CYS A 30 13.41 -0.15 0.96
N ASP A 31 12.61 -0.92 0.23
CA ASP A 31 12.08 -0.48 -1.06
C ASP A 31 11.14 0.73 -0.92
N PHE A 32 10.27 0.71 0.10
CA PHE A 32 9.40 1.84 0.42
C PHE A 32 10.20 3.06 0.87
N ALA A 33 11.19 2.91 1.76
CA ALA A 33 12.03 4.01 2.22
C ALA A 33 12.83 4.64 1.07
N ALA A 34 13.35 3.82 0.14
CA ALA A 34 14.04 4.31 -1.05
C ALA A 34 13.11 5.15 -1.93
N TRP A 35 11.86 4.72 -2.13
CA TRP A 35 10.85 5.51 -2.84
C TRP A 35 10.44 6.77 -2.08
N ALA A 36 10.32 6.70 -0.75
CA ALA A 36 9.96 7.84 0.07
C ALA A 36 11.01 8.96 -0.03
N LEU A 37 12.30 8.62 -0.07
CA LEU A 37 13.41 9.57 -0.24
C LEU A 37 13.58 10.08 -1.69
N ASP A 38 13.03 9.37 -2.67
CA ASP A 38 13.17 9.74 -4.07
C ASP A 38 12.42 11.06 -4.35
N PRO A 39 13.05 12.10 -4.92
CA PRO A 39 12.39 13.36 -5.28
C PRO A 39 11.22 13.20 -6.27
N SER A 40 11.22 12.12 -7.06
CA SER A 40 10.13 11.74 -7.97
C SER A 40 9.14 10.72 -7.38
N GLY A 41 9.40 10.30 -6.14
CA GLY A 41 8.56 9.42 -5.34
C GLY A 41 7.85 10.18 -4.22
N GLY A 42 8.17 9.83 -2.98
CA GLY A 42 7.57 10.46 -1.79
C GLY A 42 8.14 11.84 -1.46
N ALA A 43 9.33 12.17 -1.98
CA ALA A 43 10.05 13.42 -1.71
C ALA A 43 10.14 13.80 -0.22
N VAL A 44 10.26 12.79 0.65
CA VAL A 44 10.47 12.95 2.10
C VAL A 44 11.90 13.41 2.34
N ASP A 45 12.08 14.48 3.10
CA ASP A 45 13.41 14.92 3.52
C ASP A 45 14.07 13.82 4.38
N PRO A 46 15.38 13.51 4.18
CA PRO A 46 16.09 12.56 5.03
C PRO A 46 15.93 12.80 6.54
N ALA A 47 15.82 14.05 7.00
CA ALA A 47 15.60 14.38 8.40
C ALA A 47 14.18 14.05 8.91
N ASP A 48 13.24 13.85 7.99
CA ASP A 48 11.82 13.55 8.24
C ASP A 48 11.47 12.08 7.95
N LEU A 49 12.44 11.25 7.55
CA LEU A 49 12.31 9.80 7.42
C LEU A 49 12.75 9.09 8.69
N TYR A 50 11.82 8.40 9.33
CA TYR A 50 12.06 7.54 10.48
C TYR A 50 12.00 6.08 10.01
N PHE A 51 13.16 5.47 9.87
CA PHE A 51 13.32 4.11 9.35
C PHE A 51 13.91 3.16 10.41
N TRP A 52 13.28 2.00 10.60
CA TRP A 52 13.76 0.97 11.53
C TRP A 52 13.33 -0.43 11.11
N THR A 53 14.30 -1.32 10.85
CA THR A 53 14.01 -2.71 10.51
C THR A 53 14.64 -3.71 11.48
N ARG A 54 14.10 -4.94 11.49
CA ARG A 54 14.73 -6.08 12.14
C ARG A 54 14.77 -7.31 11.23
N PRO A 55 15.96 -7.85 10.89
CA PRO A 55 17.28 -7.29 11.20
C PRO A 55 17.52 -5.92 10.55
N TRP A 56 18.58 -5.23 10.98
CA TRP A 56 19.08 -4.06 10.26
C TRP A 56 19.43 -4.45 8.81
N PRO A 57 19.13 -3.61 7.80
CA PRO A 57 19.27 -4.04 6.43
C PRO A 57 20.75 -4.14 6.06
N LEU A 58 21.03 -5.00 5.08
CA LEU A 58 22.34 -5.03 4.42
C LEU A 58 22.63 -3.67 3.77
N PRO A 59 23.89 -3.34 3.44
CA PRO A 59 24.22 -2.09 2.76
C PRO A 59 23.34 -1.84 1.54
N GLN A 60 22.76 -0.64 1.47
CA GLN A 60 21.86 -0.21 0.42
C GLN A 60 22.56 0.74 -0.56
N HIS A 61 21.96 0.94 -1.74
CA HIS A 61 22.44 1.89 -2.75
C HIS A 61 21.47 3.08 -2.92
N GLY A 62 21.88 4.09 -3.68
CA GLY A 62 21.06 5.27 -3.97
C GLY A 62 20.72 6.08 -2.72
N HIS A 63 19.54 6.73 -2.74
CA HIS A 63 19.11 7.63 -1.66
C HIS A 63 19.06 6.95 -0.29
N LEU A 64 18.56 5.71 -0.21
CA LEU A 64 18.52 4.96 1.04
C LEU A 64 19.93 4.62 1.55
N GLY A 65 20.85 4.25 0.67
CA GLY A 65 22.26 4.01 1.04
C GLY A 65 22.92 5.25 1.65
N THR A 66 22.72 6.42 1.03
CA THR A 66 23.21 7.70 1.56
C THR A 66 22.57 8.05 2.91
N TYR A 67 21.26 7.85 3.05
CA TYR A 67 20.54 8.08 4.31
C TYR A 67 21.08 7.19 5.44
N LEU A 68 21.24 5.88 5.20
CA LEU A 68 21.71 4.92 6.21
C LEU A 68 23.17 5.14 6.62
N ALA A 69 23.98 5.77 5.77
CA ALA A 69 25.35 6.17 6.10
C ALA A 69 25.44 7.51 6.85
N GLY A 70 24.33 8.25 6.94
CA GLY A 70 24.25 9.57 7.58
C GLY A 70 23.82 9.51 9.05
N ALA A 71 23.52 10.70 9.60
CA ALA A 71 22.92 10.82 10.93
C ALA A 71 21.42 10.52 10.84
N LEU A 72 20.99 9.47 11.55
CA LEU A 72 19.60 9.02 11.54
C LEU A 72 18.74 9.85 12.52
N PRO A 73 17.48 10.16 12.18
CA PRO A 73 16.57 10.82 13.12
C PRO A 73 16.38 10.03 14.41
N HIS A 74 16.27 10.75 15.52
CA HIS A 74 16.06 10.14 16.82
C HIS A 74 14.59 9.80 17.05
N TRP A 75 14.34 8.54 17.35
CA TRP A 75 13.06 8.01 17.79
C TRP A 75 12.83 8.31 19.26
N PHE A 76 11.57 8.38 19.68
CA PHE A 76 11.24 8.24 21.09
C PHE A 76 11.85 6.94 21.62
N ASN A 77 12.54 7.02 22.74
CA ASN A 77 13.12 5.87 23.42
C ASN A 77 13.07 6.12 24.93
N ARG A 78 12.19 5.39 25.63
CA ARG A 78 12.02 5.49 27.08
C ARG A 78 13.23 5.00 27.87
N ASP A 79 14.03 4.13 27.28
CA ASP A 79 15.24 3.59 27.91
C ASP A 79 16.42 4.58 27.78
N GLU A 80 16.28 5.68 27.03
CA GLU A 80 17.29 6.74 26.91
C GLU A 80 17.06 7.83 27.97
N PRO A 81 17.81 7.81 29.09
CA PRO A 81 17.44 8.58 30.29
C PRO A 81 17.66 10.10 30.15
N LEU A 82 18.50 10.54 29.21
CA LEU A 82 18.86 11.96 29.09
C LEU A 82 17.89 12.75 28.22
N THR A 83 17.55 12.20 27.05
CA THR A 83 16.78 12.90 26.02
C THR A 83 15.39 12.28 25.82
N GLY A 84 15.17 11.06 26.32
CA GLY A 84 14.03 10.23 25.93
C GLY A 84 14.02 9.92 24.43
N ARG A 85 15.15 10.08 23.73
CA ARG A 85 15.26 9.95 22.28
C ARG A 85 16.61 9.43 21.82
N ALA A 86 16.61 8.42 20.97
CA ALA A 86 17.83 7.78 20.46
C ALA A 86 17.71 7.45 18.97
N PRO A 87 18.82 7.32 18.23
CA PRO A 87 18.77 6.70 16.90
C PRO A 87 18.23 5.27 16.99
N PRO A 88 17.73 4.69 15.87
CA PRO A 88 17.22 3.33 15.87
C PRO A 88 18.30 2.32 16.29
N ASP A 89 17.94 1.37 17.15
CA ASP A 89 18.85 0.31 17.60
C ASP A 89 18.93 -0.79 16.54
N GLN A 90 20.11 -0.94 15.94
CA GLN A 90 20.35 -1.87 14.83
C GLN A 90 20.31 -3.35 15.25
N MET A 91 20.27 -3.65 16.55
CA MET A 91 20.27 -5.02 17.07
C MET A 91 18.87 -5.58 17.37
N ARG A 92 17.83 -4.73 17.32
CA ARG A 92 16.43 -5.09 17.61
C ARG A 92 15.45 -4.32 16.74
N GLY A 93 14.18 -4.71 16.80
CA GLY A 93 13.09 -3.92 16.22
C GLY A 93 12.64 -2.81 17.16
N PRO A 94 11.79 -1.90 16.66
CA PRO A 94 11.13 -0.91 17.49
C PRO A 94 10.06 -1.56 18.39
N LYS A 95 9.92 -1.07 19.62
CA LYS A 95 8.80 -1.37 20.51
C LYS A 95 7.57 -0.60 20.06
N ALA A 96 6.37 -1.09 20.38
CA ALA A 96 5.12 -0.44 19.95
C ALA A 96 5.03 1.04 20.39
N GLU A 97 5.51 1.35 21.60
CA GLU A 97 5.54 2.73 22.10
C GLU A 97 6.48 3.64 21.32
N GLU A 98 7.62 3.14 20.86
CA GLU A 98 8.62 3.93 20.13
C GLU A 98 8.04 4.34 18.78
N ILE A 99 7.26 3.44 18.15
CA ILE A 99 6.55 3.71 16.89
C ILE A 99 5.52 4.83 17.10
N VAL A 100 4.62 4.63 18.06
CA VAL A 100 3.49 5.52 18.31
C VAL A 100 3.96 6.89 18.77
N LEU A 101 4.78 6.94 19.82
CA LEU A 101 5.17 8.19 20.46
C LEU A 101 6.14 9.01 19.60
N THR A 102 6.92 8.38 18.72
CA THR A 102 7.71 9.11 17.73
C THR A 102 6.79 9.87 16.77
N ALA A 103 5.79 9.19 16.19
CA ALA A 103 4.89 9.81 15.23
C ALA A 103 3.99 10.88 15.86
N GLU A 104 3.52 10.66 17.09
CA GLU A 104 2.80 11.69 17.86
C GLU A 104 3.68 12.90 18.18
N ALA A 105 4.94 12.68 18.54
CA ALA A 105 5.87 13.78 18.80
C ALA A 105 6.15 14.62 17.54
N ILE A 106 6.30 14.01 16.37
CA ILE A 106 6.41 14.72 15.09
C ILE A 106 5.16 15.57 14.85
N GLY A 107 3.98 14.95 15.01
CA GLY A 107 2.72 15.66 14.80
C GLY A 107 2.51 16.82 15.78
N ASN A 108 2.95 16.69 17.03
CA ASN A 108 2.90 17.77 18.00
C ASN A 108 3.83 18.93 17.61
N ILE A 109 5.05 18.65 17.11
CA ILE A 109 5.95 19.68 16.60
C ILE A 109 5.30 20.44 15.43
N LEU A 110 4.66 19.71 14.50
CA LEU A 110 3.95 20.31 13.37
C LEU A 110 2.77 21.18 13.83
N ARG A 111 1.96 20.68 14.77
CA ARG A 111 0.83 21.42 15.34
C ARG A 111 1.29 22.71 16.01
N ASP A 112 2.36 22.64 16.80
CA ASP A 112 2.88 23.81 17.51
C ASP A 112 3.44 24.85 16.51
N ALA A 113 4.03 24.40 15.40
CA ALA A 113 4.47 25.26 14.31
C ALA A 113 3.32 25.81 13.44
N ALA A 114 2.11 25.21 13.47
CA ALA A 114 0.99 25.61 12.62
C ALA A 114 0.47 27.03 12.91
N PHE A 115 0.85 27.62 14.04
CA PHE A 115 0.51 29.01 14.40
C PHE A 115 1.49 30.04 13.84
N GLU A 116 2.62 29.61 13.26
CA GLU A 116 3.62 30.50 12.69
C GLU A 116 3.22 30.97 11.27
N PRO A 117 3.51 32.23 10.90
CA PRO A 117 3.24 32.73 9.55
C PRO A 117 3.97 31.91 8.49
N GLY A 118 3.22 31.34 7.54
CA GLY A 118 3.77 30.54 6.44
C GLY A 118 3.97 29.06 6.77
N ALA A 119 3.42 28.57 7.89
CA ALA A 119 3.40 27.15 8.19
C ALA A 119 2.74 26.35 7.05
N GLU A 120 3.46 25.36 6.53
CA GLU A 120 2.91 24.47 5.51
C GLU A 120 2.11 23.33 6.14
N PRO A 121 1.00 22.89 5.51
CA PRO A 121 0.32 21.68 5.92
C PRO A 121 1.27 20.48 5.82
N GLY A 122 1.03 19.48 6.66
CA GLY A 122 1.87 18.29 6.72
C GLY A 122 1.17 17.00 6.34
N ARG A 123 1.93 16.12 5.70
CA ARG A 123 1.56 14.75 5.34
C ARG A 123 2.45 13.75 6.05
N ILE A 124 1.89 12.65 6.55
CA ILE A 124 2.68 11.51 7.03
C ILE A 124 2.38 10.24 6.24
N LEU A 125 3.46 9.57 5.82
CA LEU A 125 3.44 8.23 5.25
C LEU A 125 3.83 7.24 6.35
N VAL A 126 3.05 6.19 6.54
CA VAL A 126 3.35 5.14 7.52
C VAL A 126 3.34 3.80 6.79
N PHE A 127 4.48 3.12 6.79
CA PHE A 127 4.63 1.80 6.18
C PHE A 127 5.05 0.79 7.24
N LEU A 128 4.21 -0.23 7.46
CA LEU A 128 4.44 -1.30 8.44
C LEU A 128 4.39 -2.65 7.72
N ALA A 129 5.54 -3.33 7.63
CA ALA A 129 5.65 -4.69 7.08
C ALA A 129 6.11 -5.67 8.15
N GLY A 130 5.40 -6.79 8.28
CA GLY A 130 5.70 -7.81 9.27
C GLY A 130 4.48 -8.62 9.70
N HIS A 131 4.51 -9.16 10.92
CA HIS A 131 3.35 -9.86 11.47
C HIS A 131 2.27 -8.88 11.91
N GLY A 132 1.04 -9.32 11.74
CA GLY A 132 -0.14 -8.59 12.12
C GLY A 132 -1.22 -9.56 12.57
N LEU A 133 -2.12 -9.04 13.40
CA LEU A 133 -3.29 -9.75 13.87
C LEU A 133 -4.47 -8.80 13.99
N ARG A 134 -5.65 -9.34 14.26
CA ARG A 134 -6.80 -8.55 14.67
C ARG A 134 -6.98 -8.61 16.17
N ALA A 135 -7.15 -7.44 16.78
CA ALA A 135 -7.47 -7.30 18.19
C ALA A 135 -8.54 -6.23 18.37
N SER A 136 -9.32 -6.36 19.44
CA SER A 136 -10.19 -5.27 19.89
C SER A 136 -9.34 -4.22 20.60
N VAL A 137 -9.78 -2.97 20.62
CA VAL A 137 -9.16 -1.98 21.50
C VAL A 137 -9.88 -1.98 22.84
N PHE A 138 -9.14 -1.81 23.93
CA PHE A 138 -9.75 -1.73 25.26
C PHE A 138 -10.78 -0.60 25.31
N GLY A 139 -12.04 -0.95 25.62
CA GLY A 139 -13.16 -0.01 25.64
C GLY A 139 -13.97 0.07 24.33
N GLU A 140 -13.51 -0.59 23.26
CA GLU A 140 -14.20 -0.66 21.97
C GLU A 140 -14.56 -2.12 21.62
N ASN A 141 -15.71 -2.32 20.97
CA ASN A 141 -16.14 -3.63 20.47
C ASN A 141 -15.71 -3.90 19.02
N LYS A 142 -14.96 -2.98 18.40
CA LYS A 142 -14.52 -3.09 17.01
C LYS A 142 -13.13 -3.74 16.96
N LEU A 143 -13.00 -4.77 16.13
CA LEU A 143 -11.70 -5.34 15.78
C LEU A 143 -10.98 -4.41 14.79
N GLN A 144 -9.70 -4.22 15.01
CA GLN A 144 -8.82 -3.51 14.08
C GLN A 144 -7.54 -4.30 13.82
N THR A 145 -6.88 -3.95 12.72
CA THR A 145 -5.55 -4.48 12.40
C THR A 145 -4.55 -3.94 13.41
N CYS A 146 -3.76 -4.83 14.01
CA CYS A 146 -2.66 -4.46 14.88
C CYS A 146 -1.35 -5.00 14.31
N PHE A 147 -0.37 -4.13 14.16
CA PHE A 147 1.01 -4.53 13.83
C PHE A 147 1.71 -5.05 15.08
N ILE A 148 2.47 -6.13 14.93
CA ILE A 148 3.24 -6.76 16.01
C ILE A 148 4.63 -6.13 16.07
N ALA A 149 4.97 -5.51 17.20
CA ALA A 149 6.26 -4.87 17.43
C ALA A 149 7.25 -5.77 18.20
N GLU A 150 8.46 -5.28 18.43
CA GLU A 150 9.55 -5.99 19.12
C GLU A 150 9.17 -6.52 20.50
N ASP A 151 8.49 -5.68 21.29
CA ASP A 151 8.09 -6.00 22.65
C ASP A 151 6.78 -6.79 22.71
N PHE A 152 6.32 -7.35 21.58
CA PHE A 152 5.14 -8.19 21.57
C PHE A 152 5.33 -9.40 22.48
N ARG A 153 4.40 -9.53 23.42
CA ARG A 153 4.27 -10.67 24.29
C ARG A 153 2.82 -11.13 24.18
N PRO A 154 2.53 -12.29 23.56
CA PRO A 154 1.20 -12.86 23.64
C PRO A 154 0.92 -13.10 25.12
N ALA A 155 0.01 -12.29 25.67
CA ALA A 155 -0.15 -12.22 27.11
C ALA A 155 -0.74 -13.52 27.67
N ALA A 156 -0.41 -13.82 28.93
CA ALA A 156 -1.19 -14.73 29.77
C ALA A 156 -2.52 -14.10 30.24
N SER A 157 -2.82 -12.86 29.82
CA SER A 157 -4.01 -12.07 30.13
C SER A 157 -4.62 -11.46 28.85
N ASN A 158 -5.76 -10.77 28.96
CA ASN A 158 -6.46 -10.22 27.79
C ASN A 158 -5.83 -8.94 27.19
N MET A 159 -4.76 -8.37 27.78
CA MET A 159 -4.10 -7.18 27.23
C MET A 159 -2.73 -7.55 26.66
N ALA A 160 -2.58 -7.44 25.34
CA ALA A 160 -1.31 -7.73 24.68
C ALA A 160 -0.39 -6.51 24.70
N GLN A 161 0.83 -6.69 25.19
CA GLN A 161 1.90 -5.72 24.98
C GLN A 161 2.43 -5.82 23.54
N GLY A 162 2.97 -4.71 23.02
CA GLY A 162 3.68 -4.69 21.74
C GLY A 162 2.78 -4.77 20.51
N LEU A 163 1.52 -4.33 20.65
CA LEU A 163 0.62 -4.12 19.52
C LEU A 163 0.53 -2.63 19.18
N VAL A 164 0.64 -2.31 17.89
CA VAL A 164 0.29 -0.98 17.36
C VAL A 164 -1.11 -1.07 16.75
N PRO A 165 -2.16 -0.52 17.38
CA PRO A 165 -3.52 -0.52 16.85
C PRO A 165 -3.64 0.47 15.68
N CYS A 166 -3.60 -0.02 14.44
CA CYS A 166 -3.37 0.83 13.27
C CYS A 166 -4.51 1.83 12.99
N ASP A 167 -5.76 1.48 13.28
CA ASP A 167 -6.90 2.40 13.09
C ASP A 167 -6.84 3.52 14.13
N SER A 168 -6.60 3.18 15.40
CA SER A 168 -6.41 4.16 16.47
C SER A 168 -5.17 5.02 16.22
N PHE A 169 -4.10 4.43 15.67
CA PHE A 169 -2.88 5.14 15.31
C PHE A 169 -3.10 6.16 14.21
N ARG A 170 -3.76 5.78 13.12
CA ARG A 170 -4.18 6.71 12.07
C ARG A 170 -4.98 7.88 12.64
N ARG A 171 -5.96 7.60 13.50
CA ARG A 171 -6.82 8.62 14.12
C ARG A 171 -6.02 9.58 14.99
N SER A 172 -5.10 9.07 15.81
CA SER A 172 -4.19 9.90 16.60
C SER A 172 -3.35 10.82 15.71
N LEU A 173 -2.82 10.34 14.59
CA LEU A 173 -2.05 11.17 13.65
C LEU A 173 -2.87 12.28 12.98
N ARG A 174 -4.20 12.14 12.88
CA ARG A 174 -5.07 13.18 12.31
C ARG A 174 -5.50 14.22 13.31
N ASN A 175 -5.42 13.95 14.61
CA ASN A 175 -5.95 14.84 15.63
C ASN A 175 -5.14 16.14 15.75
N ARG A 176 -5.46 17.11 14.87
CA ARG A 176 -4.83 18.43 14.75
C ARG A 176 -3.32 18.38 14.52
N ARG A 177 -2.82 17.31 13.88
CA ARG A 177 -1.39 17.10 13.62
C ARG A 177 -1.12 17.12 12.12
N PHE A 178 -1.54 16.09 11.39
CA PHE A 178 -1.35 15.99 9.94
C PHE A 178 -2.65 16.27 9.17
N GLU A 179 -2.55 16.98 8.06
CA GLU A 179 -3.66 17.20 7.12
C GLU A 179 -3.91 15.96 6.25
N GLU A 180 -2.84 15.20 5.98
CA GLU A 180 -2.91 13.97 5.21
C GLU A 180 -2.17 12.82 5.89
N VAL A 181 -2.85 11.68 6.05
CA VAL A 181 -2.28 10.48 6.71
C VAL A 181 -2.46 9.25 5.81
N LEU A 182 -1.36 8.70 5.30
CA LEU A 182 -1.37 7.53 4.42
C LEU A 182 -0.68 6.35 5.11
N LEU A 183 -1.44 5.33 5.52
CA LEU A 183 -0.93 4.09 6.09
C LEU A 183 -0.92 2.97 5.04
N PHE A 184 0.14 2.17 5.02
CA PHE A 184 0.29 0.97 4.21
C PHE A 184 0.72 -0.17 5.12
N LEU A 185 -0.10 -1.22 5.20
CA LEU A 185 0.05 -2.32 6.13
C LEU A 185 0.25 -3.62 5.37
N ASP A 186 1.51 -4.07 5.28
CA ASP A 186 1.86 -5.40 4.77
C ASP A 186 1.98 -6.39 5.92
N CYS A 187 0.82 -6.75 6.47
CA CYS A 187 0.73 -7.70 7.56
C CYS A 187 -0.57 -8.50 7.48
N CYS A 188 -0.58 -9.67 8.12
CA CYS A 188 -1.78 -10.49 8.21
C CYS A 188 -2.87 -9.82 9.04
N ARG A 189 -4.12 -10.23 8.80
CA ARG A 189 -5.30 -9.81 9.56
C ARG A 189 -6.04 -10.99 10.14
N SER A 190 -5.31 -12.03 10.52
CA SER A 190 -5.87 -13.22 11.13
C SER A 190 -6.49 -12.90 12.49
N ASP A 191 -7.68 -13.44 12.73
CA ASP A 191 -8.27 -13.46 14.07
C ASP A 191 -7.54 -14.53 14.88
N PRO A 192 -6.89 -14.19 16.01
CA PRO A 192 -6.40 -15.22 16.92
C PRO A 192 -7.63 -15.95 17.49
N GLN A 193 -7.87 -17.20 17.05
CA GLN A 193 -8.99 -18.02 17.55
C GLN A 193 -8.94 -18.26 19.07
N THR A 194 -7.82 -17.93 19.72
CA THR A 194 -7.48 -18.42 21.06
C THR A 194 -7.45 -17.31 22.12
N PHE A 195 -7.49 -16.02 21.77
CA PHE A 195 -7.31 -14.94 22.73
C PHE A 195 -8.19 -13.73 22.41
N ALA A 196 -8.99 -13.29 23.39
CA ALA A 196 -9.64 -11.99 23.38
C ALA A 196 -8.62 -10.87 23.60
N LEU A 197 -7.60 -10.78 22.73
CA LEU A 197 -6.54 -9.79 22.83
C LEU A 197 -7.16 -8.40 22.70
N LYS A 198 -6.75 -7.54 23.62
CA LYS A 198 -7.04 -6.12 23.63
C LYS A 198 -5.75 -5.36 23.42
N ALA A 199 -5.74 -4.53 22.38
CA ALA A 199 -4.73 -3.50 22.21
C ALA A 199 -5.08 -2.31 23.12
N MET A 200 -4.05 -1.61 23.61
CA MET A 200 -4.24 -0.37 24.35
C MET A 200 -4.73 0.72 23.40
N PRO A 201 -5.82 1.45 23.71
CA PRO A 201 -6.21 2.61 22.93
C PRO A 201 -5.09 3.64 22.97
N LEU A 202 -4.87 4.30 21.85
CA LEU A 202 -4.05 5.51 21.85
C LEU A 202 -4.88 6.66 22.40
N CYS A 203 -4.27 7.46 23.27
CA CYS A 203 -4.90 8.65 23.84
C CYS A 203 -5.25 9.65 22.72
N ASP A 204 -6.22 10.54 22.97
CA ASP A 204 -6.53 11.67 22.09
C ASP A 204 -7.32 11.29 20.80
N LEU A 205 -8.39 10.52 20.96
CA LEU A 205 -9.35 10.19 19.88
C LEU A 205 -10.60 11.10 19.86
N THR A 206 -10.67 12.08 20.76
CA THR A 206 -11.73 13.10 20.77
C THR A 206 -11.55 14.04 19.60
N ASP A 207 -12.63 14.34 18.87
CA ASP A 207 -12.64 15.21 17.68
C ASP A 207 -11.84 14.68 16.46
N ASP A 208 -11.94 13.39 16.16
CA ASP A 208 -11.44 12.85 14.88
C ASP A 208 -12.08 13.62 13.70
N ARG A 209 -11.27 14.44 13.04
CA ARG A 209 -11.69 15.35 11.98
C ARG A 209 -11.92 14.58 10.69
N GLU A 210 -13.14 14.13 10.40
CA GLU A 210 -13.47 13.37 9.18
C GLU A 210 -13.19 14.11 7.86
N ASP A 211 -12.98 15.42 7.90
CA ASP A 211 -12.72 16.27 6.73
C ASP A 211 -11.27 16.21 6.20
N LEU A 212 -10.32 15.72 7.00
CA LEU A 212 -8.90 15.61 6.60
C LEU A 212 -8.64 14.36 5.74
N GLY A 213 -7.70 14.45 4.80
CA GLY A 213 -7.34 13.35 3.90
C GLY A 213 -6.69 12.18 4.65
N TRP A 214 -7.16 10.96 4.45
CA TRP A 214 -6.46 9.77 4.93
C TRP A 214 -6.69 8.55 4.08
N SER A 215 -5.75 7.61 4.16
CA SER A 215 -5.87 6.27 3.61
C SER A 215 -5.23 5.24 4.53
N ILE A 216 -5.75 4.01 4.47
CA ILE A 216 -5.14 2.81 5.02
C ILE A 216 -5.23 1.70 3.96
N GLY A 217 -4.08 1.29 3.43
CA GLY A 217 -3.96 0.15 2.53
C GLY A 217 -3.68 -1.12 3.33
N HIS A 218 -4.55 -2.11 3.22
CA HIS A 218 -4.38 -3.42 3.84
C HIS A 218 -3.94 -4.46 2.81
N ALA A 219 -2.92 -5.24 3.13
CA ALA A 219 -2.47 -6.34 2.29
C ALA A 219 -3.50 -7.46 2.11
N SER A 220 -4.40 -7.66 3.08
CA SER A 220 -5.43 -8.71 3.03
C SER A 220 -6.79 -8.26 3.59
N GLN A 221 -7.83 -9.02 3.27
CA GLN A 221 -9.16 -8.88 3.87
C GLN A 221 -9.15 -9.26 5.35
N GLU A 222 -10.26 -8.94 6.04
CA GLU A 222 -10.48 -9.38 7.42
C GLU A 222 -10.36 -10.90 7.53
N SER A 223 -9.71 -11.35 8.60
CA SER A 223 -9.49 -12.78 8.89
C SER A 223 -8.65 -13.51 7.82
N ALA A 224 -8.05 -12.80 6.87
CA ALA A 224 -7.24 -13.37 5.79
C ALA A 224 -5.74 -13.13 5.97
N LYS A 225 -4.94 -14.02 5.36
CA LYS A 225 -3.47 -13.93 5.37
C LYS A 225 -2.95 -13.01 4.26
N ALA A 226 -1.86 -12.32 4.57
CA ALA A 226 -0.98 -11.72 3.58
C ALA A 226 0.16 -12.71 3.25
N TYR A 227 0.69 -12.66 2.04
CA TYR A 227 1.64 -13.63 1.51
C TYR A 227 2.86 -12.92 0.93
N GLU A 228 3.98 -13.64 0.93
CA GLU A 228 5.21 -13.25 0.24
C GLU A 228 5.26 -13.84 -1.19
N THR A 229 6.05 -13.23 -2.06
CA THR A 229 6.31 -13.69 -3.43
C THR A 229 7.13 -14.99 -3.42
N ALA A 230 6.91 -15.87 -4.40
CA ALA A 230 7.56 -17.19 -4.46
C ALA A 230 9.04 -17.19 -4.90
N GLY A 231 9.66 -16.05 -5.20
CA GLY A 231 11.03 -15.96 -5.73
C GLY A 231 11.90 -14.91 -5.04
N PRO A 232 13.23 -15.06 -5.09
CA PRO A 232 14.15 -14.05 -4.59
C PRO A 232 14.20 -12.83 -5.53
N THR A 233 14.35 -11.61 -5.02
CA THR A 233 14.27 -11.23 -3.60
C THR A 233 12.85 -11.42 -3.08
N ILE A 234 12.69 -12.07 -1.93
CA ILE A 234 11.37 -12.28 -1.32
C ILE A 234 10.82 -10.92 -0.92
N ARG A 235 9.55 -10.66 -1.26
CA ARG A 235 8.81 -9.44 -0.96
C ARG A 235 7.41 -9.81 -0.51
N GLY A 236 6.75 -8.99 0.29
CA GLY A 236 5.31 -9.06 0.46
C GLY A 236 4.62 -8.84 -0.88
N ALA A 237 3.66 -9.70 -1.22
CA ALA A 237 2.95 -9.61 -2.49
C ALA A 237 2.21 -8.27 -2.62
N PHE A 238 1.65 -7.78 -1.52
CA PHE A 238 1.03 -6.44 -1.46
C PHE A 238 2.07 -5.36 -1.71
N THR A 239 3.18 -5.34 -0.96
CA THR A 239 4.20 -4.31 -1.14
C THR A 239 4.77 -4.33 -2.55
N LYS A 240 5.11 -5.50 -3.11
CA LYS A 240 5.62 -5.59 -4.48
C LYS A 240 4.68 -4.93 -5.49
N THR A 241 3.40 -5.29 -5.45
CA THR A 241 2.40 -4.73 -6.38
C THR A 241 2.16 -3.24 -6.11
N MET A 242 2.10 -2.83 -4.85
CA MET A 242 1.94 -1.41 -4.47
C MET A 242 3.11 -0.56 -4.99
N MET A 243 4.34 -1.03 -4.81
CA MET A 243 5.54 -0.32 -5.27
C MET A 243 5.60 -0.21 -6.79
N ASP A 244 5.13 -1.22 -7.53
CA ASP A 244 4.97 -1.13 -8.98
C ASP A 244 3.98 -0.01 -9.37
N GLY A 245 2.85 0.08 -8.65
CA GLY A 245 1.88 1.16 -8.85
C GLY A 245 2.44 2.54 -8.53
N LEU A 246 3.08 2.71 -7.37
CA LEU A 246 3.67 3.96 -6.92
C LEU A 246 4.73 4.50 -7.89
N ARG A 247 5.51 3.62 -8.51
CA ARG A 247 6.59 4.00 -9.44
C ARG A 247 6.13 4.11 -10.89
N GLY A 248 5.15 3.32 -11.28
CA GLY A 248 4.88 3.08 -12.70
C GLY A 248 3.49 3.48 -13.19
N TRP A 249 2.52 3.67 -12.29
CA TRP A 249 1.15 4.02 -12.66
C TRP A 249 0.86 5.50 -12.44
N ARG A 250 0.38 6.18 -13.47
CA ARG A 250 -0.06 7.57 -13.42
C ARG A 250 -1.31 7.74 -14.27
N ASP A 251 -2.17 8.66 -13.85
CA ASP A 251 -3.21 9.19 -14.70
C ASP A 251 -2.59 9.94 -15.90
N PRO A 252 -2.97 9.61 -17.15
CA PRO A 252 -2.36 10.19 -18.34
C PRO A 252 -2.70 11.68 -18.52
N VAL A 253 -3.75 12.19 -17.88
CA VAL A 253 -4.20 13.58 -17.97
C VAL A 253 -3.57 14.41 -16.88
N THR A 254 -3.66 13.96 -15.62
CA THR A 254 -3.17 14.73 -14.48
C THR A 254 -1.70 14.47 -14.16
N THR A 255 -1.10 13.42 -14.73
CA THR A 255 0.27 12.95 -14.42
C THR A 255 0.48 12.72 -12.92
N SER A 256 -0.57 12.29 -12.22
CA SER A 256 -0.57 12.01 -10.79
C SER A 256 -1.15 10.63 -10.51
N LEU A 257 -0.91 10.13 -9.31
CA LEU A 257 -1.51 8.91 -8.78
C LEU A 257 -2.24 9.25 -7.49
N ASN A 258 -3.55 9.03 -7.46
CA ASN A 258 -4.35 9.14 -6.24
C ASN A 258 -4.57 7.78 -5.57
N VAL A 259 -5.10 7.78 -4.35
CA VAL A 259 -5.33 6.55 -3.56
C VAL A 259 -6.31 5.58 -4.23
N GLU A 260 -7.39 6.08 -4.84
CA GLU A 260 -8.38 5.23 -5.52
C GLU A 260 -7.78 4.51 -6.74
N GLN A 261 -6.93 5.21 -7.48
CA GLN A 261 -6.18 4.66 -8.60
C GLN A 261 -5.15 3.62 -8.12
N LEU A 262 -4.47 3.89 -7.00
CA LEU A 262 -3.54 2.93 -6.40
C LEU A 262 -4.29 1.68 -5.89
N ASP A 263 -5.44 1.83 -5.22
CA ASP A 263 -6.28 0.70 -4.80
C ASP A 263 -6.68 -0.17 -5.99
N SER A 264 -7.20 0.46 -7.05
CA SER A 264 -7.58 -0.22 -8.29
C SER A 264 -6.41 -0.96 -8.91
N PHE A 265 -5.25 -0.29 -9.02
CA PHE A 265 -4.03 -0.88 -9.56
C PHE A 265 -3.60 -2.11 -8.75
N VAL A 266 -3.54 -2.00 -7.42
CA VAL A 266 -3.07 -3.07 -6.55
C VAL A 266 -4.00 -4.29 -6.63
N ARG A 267 -5.32 -4.07 -6.59
CA ARG A 267 -6.30 -5.16 -6.72
C ARG A 267 -6.24 -5.85 -8.09
N GLY A 268 -6.07 -5.09 -9.17
CA GLY A 268 -5.97 -5.62 -10.53
C GLY A 268 -4.67 -6.38 -10.80
N ASN A 269 -3.61 -6.13 -10.02
CA ASN A 269 -2.27 -6.66 -10.31
C ASN A 269 -1.71 -7.62 -9.24
N ILE A 270 -2.39 -7.82 -8.10
CA ILE A 270 -1.89 -8.69 -7.03
C ILE A 270 -1.64 -10.14 -7.47
N ALA A 271 -2.44 -10.64 -8.42
CA ALA A 271 -2.29 -11.99 -8.98
C ALA A 271 -0.96 -12.20 -9.71
N SER A 272 -0.30 -11.12 -10.14
CA SER A 272 1.04 -11.19 -10.73
C SER A 272 2.14 -11.39 -9.69
N ALA A 273 1.87 -11.07 -8.42
CA ALA A 273 2.80 -11.26 -7.30
C ALA A 273 2.53 -12.57 -6.52
N THR A 274 1.28 -13.03 -6.47
CA THR A 274 0.91 -14.26 -5.75
C THR A 274 -0.33 -14.95 -6.33
N ASN A 275 -0.35 -16.28 -6.28
CA ASN A 275 -1.49 -17.12 -6.65
C ASN A 275 -2.35 -17.53 -5.43
N SER A 276 -2.13 -16.94 -4.26
CA SER A 276 -2.80 -17.33 -3.00
C SER A 276 -4.27 -16.92 -2.90
N GLY A 277 -4.76 -16.10 -3.84
CA GLY A 277 -6.07 -15.46 -3.73
C GLY A 277 -6.09 -14.29 -2.74
N GLN A 278 -4.92 -13.78 -2.32
CA GLN A 278 -4.82 -12.57 -1.50
C GLN A 278 -5.58 -11.41 -2.15
N SER A 279 -6.42 -10.75 -1.35
CA SER A 279 -7.25 -9.63 -1.80
C SER A 279 -6.95 -8.39 -0.94
N PRO A 280 -6.06 -7.51 -1.41
CA PRO A 280 -5.78 -6.25 -0.75
C PRO A 280 -6.93 -5.25 -0.96
N TYR A 281 -7.00 -4.22 -0.12
CA TYR A 281 -7.91 -3.12 -0.31
C TYR A 281 -7.43 -1.86 0.42
N PHE A 282 -7.94 -0.72 0.00
CA PHE A 282 -7.71 0.55 0.65
C PHE A 282 -9.03 1.10 1.21
N ASP A 283 -8.98 1.61 2.43
CA ASP A 283 -10.01 2.49 2.97
C ASP A 283 -9.45 3.92 3.03
N PHE A 284 -10.25 4.91 2.67
CA PHE A 284 -9.76 6.29 2.50
C PHE A 284 -10.89 7.33 2.46
N LEU A 285 -10.57 8.53 2.89
CA LEU A 285 -11.40 9.74 2.74
C LEU A 285 -10.50 10.94 2.36
N PRO A 286 -11.09 12.03 1.81
CA PRO A 286 -12.47 12.12 1.31
C PRO A 286 -12.71 11.25 0.07
N LYS A 287 -13.96 10.80 -0.16
CA LYS A 287 -14.33 10.07 -1.40
C LYS A 287 -14.61 11.00 -2.58
N ASN A 288 -14.92 12.27 -2.31
CA ASN A 288 -15.32 13.26 -3.30
C ASN A 288 -14.18 14.18 -3.75
N ALA A 289 -12.95 13.99 -3.25
CA ALA A 289 -11.77 14.70 -3.70
C ALA A 289 -10.58 13.74 -3.79
N PRO A 290 -9.74 13.83 -4.84
CA PRO A 290 -8.65 12.89 -5.03
C PRO A 290 -7.53 13.14 -4.00
N LEU A 291 -7.26 12.16 -3.15
CA LEU A 291 -6.09 12.17 -2.27
C LEU A 291 -4.86 11.73 -3.07
N ILE A 292 -4.03 12.70 -3.48
CA ILE A 292 -2.86 12.47 -4.34
C ILE A 292 -1.73 11.83 -3.54
N VAL A 293 -1.29 10.64 -3.94
CA VAL A 293 -0.17 9.93 -3.31
C VAL A 293 1.17 10.41 -3.87
N VAL A 294 1.27 10.55 -5.19
CA VAL A 294 2.47 11.03 -5.88
C VAL A 294 2.11 11.78 -7.16
N SER A 295 2.91 12.80 -7.48
CA SER A 295 2.78 13.61 -8.69
C SER A 295 4.04 13.50 -9.54
N GLY A 296 3.91 13.73 -10.85
CA GLY A 296 5.02 13.66 -11.80
C GLY A 296 5.03 12.35 -12.59
N GLY A 297 5.97 12.26 -13.54
CA GLY A 297 6.07 11.10 -14.43
C GLY A 297 6.39 9.79 -13.70
N PRO A 298 6.06 8.64 -14.30
CA PRO A 298 6.46 7.34 -13.77
C PRO A 298 8.00 7.20 -13.80
N THR A 299 8.56 6.63 -12.74
CA THR A 299 10.00 6.36 -12.60
C THR A 299 10.40 5.01 -13.19
N ILE A 300 9.43 4.12 -13.40
CA ILE A 300 9.61 2.86 -14.11
C ILE A 300 8.58 2.74 -15.23
N GLN A 301 8.96 2.10 -16.33
CA GLN A 301 8.00 1.66 -17.32
C GLN A 301 7.38 0.34 -16.83
N LEU A 302 6.09 0.34 -16.53
CA LEU A 302 5.40 -0.92 -16.25
C LEU A 302 5.37 -1.79 -17.50
N ALA A 303 5.60 -3.09 -17.31
CA ALA A 303 5.37 -4.06 -18.36
C ALA A 303 3.92 -3.94 -18.80
N VAL A 304 3.73 -3.53 -20.04
CA VAL A 304 2.40 -3.33 -20.57
C VAL A 304 1.78 -4.72 -20.78
N LYS A 305 0.78 -5.06 -19.98
CA LYS A 305 0.07 -6.35 -20.13
C LYS A 305 -0.59 -6.36 -21.51
N PRO A 306 -0.34 -7.37 -22.35
CA PRO A 306 -1.08 -7.49 -23.60
C PRO A 306 -2.57 -7.58 -23.28
N GLY A 307 -3.42 -7.11 -24.20
CA GLY A 307 -4.86 -7.28 -24.08
C GLY A 307 -5.26 -8.76 -24.08
N PRO A 308 -6.56 -9.08 -24.04
CA PRO A 308 -6.99 -10.45 -24.27
C PRO A 308 -6.69 -10.89 -25.71
N LEU A 309 -6.38 -12.17 -25.88
CA LEU A 309 -6.36 -12.83 -27.18
C LEU A 309 -7.81 -13.07 -27.61
N VAL A 310 -8.19 -12.56 -28.78
CA VAL A 310 -9.53 -12.72 -29.36
C VAL A 310 -9.50 -13.85 -30.37
N HIS A 311 -10.22 -14.94 -30.12
CA HIS A 311 -10.38 -16.05 -31.06
C HIS A 311 -11.39 -15.68 -32.15
N LEU A 312 -10.97 -15.72 -33.41
CA LEU A 312 -11.74 -15.23 -34.56
C LEU A 312 -12.61 -16.32 -35.21
N ASN A 313 -12.74 -17.49 -34.58
CA ASN A 313 -13.39 -18.68 -35.15
C ASN A 313 -14.87 -18.47 -35.57
N LYS A 314 -15.54 -17.44 -35.03
CA LYS A 314 -16.94 -17.11 -35.33
C LYS A 314 -17.08 -15.97 -36.34
N LEU A 315 -15.99 -15.34 -36.77
CA LEU A 315 -16.05 -14.29 -37.78
C LEU A 315 -16.09 -14.86 -39.19
N VAL A 316 -16.85 -14.18 -40.04
CA VAL A 316 -16.85 -14.38 -41.48
C VAL A 316 -15.70 -13.57 -42.07
N GLY A 317 -15.06 -14.08 -43.13
CA GLY A 317 -14.01 -13.33 -43.83
C GLY A 317 -14.53 -11.98 -44.35
N GLY A 318 -13.75 -10.92 -44.13
CA GLY A 318 -14.09 -9.54 -44.47
C GLY A 318 -14.69 -8.74 -43.31
N GLU A 319 -15.04 -9.38 -42.19
CA GLU A 319 -15.59 -8.68 -41.02
C GLU A 319 -14.52 -7.89 -40.27
N THR A 320 -14.95 -6.79 -39.67
CA THR A 320 -14.12 -5.92 -38.81
C THR A 320 -14.68 -5.89 -37.40
N LEU A 321 -13.78 -5.74 -36.43
CA LEU A 321 -14.13 -5.64 -35.02
C LEU A 321 -13.92 -4.21 -34.53
N GLU A 322 -14.76 -3.79 -33.59
CA GLU A 322 -14.55 -2.60 -32.77
C GLU A 322 -14.65 -2.95 -31.29
N LEU A 323 -13.89 -2.21 -30.46
CA LEU A 323 -13.85 -2.39 -29.02
C LEU A 323 -14.32 -1.12 -28.34
N LEU A 324 -15.36 -1.21 -27.51
CA LEU A 324 -15.93 -0.09 -26.77
C LEU A 324 -15.68 -0.25 -25.27
N LEU A 325 -15.22 0.81 -24.60
CA LEU A 325 -15.12 0.85 -23.14
C LEU A 325 -16.48 1.23 -22.56
N ASN A 326 -16.99 0.42 -21.63
CA ASN A 326 -18.31 0.54 -21.02
C ASN A 326 -19.46 0.65 -22.04
N GLY A 327 -19.27 0.08 -23.24
CA GLY A 327 -20.23 0.18 -24.35
C GLY A 327 -20.40 1.59 -24.93
N THR A 328 -19.51 2.52 -24.60
CA THR A 328 -19.59 3.93 -25.03
C THR A 328 -18.70 4.20 -26.25
N THR A 329 -19.10 5.17 -27.07
CA THR A 329 -18.28 5.73 -28.16
C THR A 329 -17.43 6.91 -27.66
N PRO A 330 -16.26 7.18 -28.27
CA PRO A 330 -15.66 6.49 -29.42
C PRO A 330 -15.07 5.12 -29.08
N SER A 331 -14.92 4.28 -30.10
CA SER A 331 -14.21 3.01 -29.98
C SER A 331 -12.78 3.23 -29.54
N VAL A 332 -12.30 2.38 -28.64
CA VAL A 332 -10.92 2.39 -28.15
C VAL A 332 -9.98 1.57 -29.03
N TRP A 333 -10.52 0.73 -29.93
CA TRP A 333 -9.74 -0.05 -30.88
C TRP A 333 -10.59 -0.55 -32.06
N HIS A 334 -9.97 -0.61 -33.25
CA HIS A 334 -10.54 -1.23 -34.44
C HIS A 334 -9.56 -2.24 -35.04
N GLY A 335 -10.08 -3.34 -35.56
CA GLY A 335 -9.28 -4.36 -36.20
C GLY A 335 -9.98 -5.04 -37.37
N GLY A 336 -9.17 -5.57 -38.29
CA GLY A 336 -9.63 -6.18 -39.54
C GLY A 336 -9.52 -5.23 -40.75
N PRO A 337 -10.11 -5.59 -41.90
CA PRO A 337 -10.94 -6.79 -42.13
C PRO A 337 -10.14 -8.08 -41.98
N TYR A 338 -10.72 -9.07 -41.31
CA TYR A 338 -10.06 -10.35 -41.05
C TYR A 338 -10.25 -11.34 -42.19
N THR A 339 -9.25 -12.18 -42.44
CA THR A 339 -9.33 -13.20 -43.50
C THR A 339 -9.96 -14.50 -43.00
N ALA A 340 -10.66 -15.21 -43.88
CA ALA A 340 -11.22 -16.51 -43.53
C ALA A 340 -10.08 -17.49 -43.16
N GLY A 341 -10.12 -18.05 -41.95
CA GLY A 341 -9.11 -18.97 -41.42
C GLY A 341 -8.09 -18.35 -40.47
N GLU A 342 -8.13 -17.04 -40.27
CA GLU A 342 -7.37 -16.37 -39.20
C GLU A 342 -7.86 -16.85 -37.82
N ARG A 343 -6.95 -17.27 -36.94
CA ARG A 343 -7.32 -17.98 -35.70
C ARG A 343 -7.60 -17.03 -34.55
N ALA A 344 -6.76 -16.00 -34.38
CA ALA A 344 -6.86 -15.07 -33.27
C ALA A 344 -6.17 -13.75 -33.57
N VAL A 345 -6.59 -12.68 -32.88
CA VAL A 345 -5.90 -11.39 -32.84
C VAL A 345 -5.62 -10.99 -31.39
N GLN A 346 -4.43 -10.48 -31.15
CA GLN A 346 -4.03 -9.96 -29.85
C GLN A 346 -4.55 -8.52 -29.73
N LEU A 347 -5.45 -8.25 -28.77
CA LEU A 347 -5.86 -6.88 -28.49
C LEU A 347 -4.67 -6.08 -27.93
N PRO A 348 -4.62 -4.75 -28.19
CA PRO A 348 -3.67 -3.90 -27.52
C PRO A 348 -3.89 -3.98 -26.00
N PRO A 349 -2.91 -3.57 -25.21
CA PRO A 349 -3.09 -3.36 -23.78
C PRO A 349 -4.35 -2.56 -23.46
N LEU A 350 -5.16 -3.08 -22.54
CA LEU A 350 -6.42 -2.46 -22.13
C LEU A 350 -6.33 -2.04 -20.66
N PRO A 351 -6.87 -0.87 -20.26
CA PRO A 351 -7.08 -0.57 -18.85
C PRO A 351 -8.16 -1.50 -18.25
N ASP A 352 -8.22 -1.57 -16.92
CA ASP A 352 -9.30 -2.27 -16.21
C ASP A 352 -10.65 -1.67 -16.60
N GLY A 353 -11.60 -2.53 -16.94
CA GLY A 353 -12.91 -2.06 -17.40
C GLY A 353 -13.81 -3.16 -17.92
N ILE A 354 -15.05 -2.78 -18.18
CA ILE A 354 -15.99 -3.61 -18.92
C ILE A 354 -15.91 -3.19 -20.38
N TYR A 355 -15.65 -4.16 -21.24
CA TYR A 355 -15.49 -3.95 -22.66
C TYR A 355 -16.57 -4.68 -23.43
N SER A 356 -16.92 -4.07 -24.55
CA SER A 356 -17.83 -4.58 -25.55
C SER A 356 -17.06 -4.75 -26.85
N LEU A 357 -16.86 -5.99 -27.28
CA LEU A 357 -16.25 -6.31 -28.57
C LEU A 357 -17.38 -6.60 -29.57
N ARG A 358 -17.46 -5.83 -30.65
CA ARG A 358 -18.58 -5.88 -31.63
C ARG A 358 -18.08 -6.07 -33.05
N VAL A 359 -18.93 -6.67 -33.89
CA VAL A 359 -18.74 -6.65 -35.35
C VAL A 359 -19.29 -5.34 -35.91
N VAL A 360 -18.45 -4.59 -36.65
CA VAL A 360 -18.86 -3.32 -37.26
C VAL A 360 -20.00 -3.57 -38.26
N GLY A 361 -21.09 -2.83 -38.12
CA GLY A 361 -22.30 -2.98 -38.96
C GLY A 361 -23.25 -4.08 -38.52
N ALA A 362 -22.92 -4.85 -37.48
CA ALA A 362 -23.79 -5.88 -36.90
C ALA A 362 -23.86 -5.75 -35.36
N PRO A 363 -24.52 -4.71 -34.83
CA PRO A 363 -24.48 -4.37 -33.40
C PRO A 363 -25.06 -5.46 -32.47
N ASN A 364 -25.83 -6.41 -33.00
CA ASN A 364 -26.36 -7.54 -32.24
C ASN A 364 -25.31 -8.66 -32.03
N ARG A 365 -24.14 -8.58 -32.67
CA ARG A 365 -23.01 -9.48 -32.49
C ARG A 365 -21.99 -8.83 -31.56
N GLU A 366 -22.15 -9.09 -30.27
CA GLU A 366 -21.35 -8.50 -29.20
C GLU A 366 -20.89 -9.53 -28.17
N THR A 367 -19.62 -9.44 -27.76
CA THR A 367 -19.08 -10.15 -26.60
C THR A 367 -18.71 -9.14 -25.53
N LEU A 368 -19.37 -9.23 -24.37
CA LEU A 368 -19.01 -8.46 -23.18
C LEU A 368 -17.92 -9.21 -22.39
N PHE A 369 -16.90 -8.48 -21.95
CA PHE A 369 -15.88 -9.02 -21.07
C PHE A 369 -15.37 -7.97 -20.09
N ARG A 370 -14.78 -8.44 -18.99
CA ARG A 370 -14.07 -7.60 -18.04
C ARG A 370 -12.57 -7.85 -18.20
N HIS A 371 -11.79 -6.80 -18.44
CA HIS A 371 -10.34 -6.85 -18.39
C HIS A 371 -9.88 -6.43 -16.98
N PRO A 372 -8.84 -7.07 -16.39
CA PRO A 372 -7.98 -8.12 -16.92
C PRO A 372 -8.50 -9.56 -16.66
N THR A 373 -9.75 -9.71 -16.22
CA THR A 373 -10.28 -11.01 -15.76
C THR A 373 -10.22 -12.12 -16.81
N LYS A 374 -10.38 -11.79 -18.10
CA LYS A 374 -10.24 -12.75 -19.20
C LYS A 374 -8.95 -12.49 -19.99
N ALA A 375 -8.10 -13.52 -20.07
CA ALA A 375 -6.92 -13.54 -20.95
C ALA A 375 -7.26 -13.91 -22.39
N GLU A 376 -8.36 -14.63 -22.60
CA GLU A 376 -8.85 -15.05 -23.92
C GLU A 376 -10.36 -14.84 -24.02
N ILE A 377 -10.83 -14.41 -25.19
CA ILE A 377 -12.25 -14.20 -25.49
C ILE A 377 -12.58 -14.67 -26.91
N ASP A 378 -13.79 -15.16 -27.13
CA ASP A 378 -14.28 -15.44 -28.48
C ASP A 378 -14.82 -14.17 -29.11
N ALA A 379 -14.53 -13.96 -30.40
CA ALA A 379 -15.26 -13.02 -31.23
C ALA A 379 -16.77 -13.38 -31.22
N PRO A 380 -17.66 -12.38 -31.29
CA PRO A 380 -19.10 -12.57 -31.21
C PRO A 380 -19.75 -13.31 -32.38
#